data_AF-A0A3R7WER0-F1
#
_entry.id   AF-A0A3R7WER0-F1
#
_cell.length_a   1.000
_cell.length_b   1.000
_cell.length_c   1.000
_cell.angle_alpha   90.00
_cell.angle_beta   90.00
_cell.angle_gamma   90.00
#
_symmetry.space_group_name_H-M   'P 1'
#
loop_
_entity.id
_entity.type
_entity.pdbx_description
1 polymer ?
#
loop_
_entity_poly.entity_id
_entity_poly.type
_entity_poly.pdbx_seq_one_letter_code
_entity_poly.pdbx_strand_id
1 'polypeptide(L)' 'MTNNNTNDFSRKNKKCNLGDIDQTPLSEDTLKRLEEAREDCKKGKLCTLKQLKSEFGLE' A
#
# COMPACT_ATOMS: atom_id res chain seq x y z
N MET A 1 19.70 21.04 -18.93
CA MET A 1 18.79 21.74 -18.00
C MET A 1 18.41 20.74 -16.92
N THR A 2 18.89 20.96 -15.70
CA THR A 2 18.75 20.05 -14.55
C THR A 2 17.40 20.26 -13.87
N ASN A 3 16.66 19.16 -13.66
CA ASN A 3 15.32 19.17 -13.08
C ASN A 3 15.46 19.04 -11.56
N ASN A 4 15.35 20.16 -10.84
CA ASN A 4 15.49 20.22 -9.39
C ASN A 4 14.17 19.83 -8.72
N ASN A 5 13.94 18.54 -8.47
CA ASN A 5 12.82 18.10 -7.66
C ASN A 5 13.20 18.25 -6.17
N THR A 6 12.88 19.42 -5.61
CA THR A 6 13.04 19.73 -4.18
C THR A 6 11.89 19.09 -3.41
N ASN A 7 11.95 17.78 -3.18
CA ASN A 7 11.15 17.13 -2.16
C ASN A 7 11.71 17.52 -0.78
N ASP A 8 11.34 18.71 -0.32
CA ASP A 8 11.54 19.12 1.07
C ASP A 8 10.58 18.31 1.96
N PHE A 9 11.00 17.09 2.31
CA PHE A 9 10.31 16.25 3.27
C PHE A 9 10.50 16.85 4.66
N SER A 10 9.77 17.93 4.93
CA SER A 10 9.69 18.55 6.25
C SER A 10 9.14 17.51 7.22
N ARG A 11 10.04 16.89 7.99
CA ARG A 11 9.76 15.86 9.00
C ARG A 11 9.08 16.50 10.22
N LYS A 12 7.99 17.25 10.01
CA LYS A 12 7.07 17.65 11.06
C LYS A 12 6.29 16.41 11.42
N ASN A 13 6.58 15.85 12.59
CA ASN A 13 5.83 14.77 13.22
C ASN A 13 4.36 15.19 13.42
N LYS A 14 3.56 15.20 12.35
CA LYS A 14 2.10 15.20 12.45
C LYS A 14 1.75 13.84 13.00
N LYS A 15 1.47 13.77 14.31
CA LYS A 15 0.77 12.63 14.89
C LYS A 15 -0.54 12.48 14.10
N CYS A 16 -0.61 11.49 13.24
CA CYS A 16 -1.87 11.04 12.68
C CYS A 16 -2.67 10.48 13.86
N ASN A 17 -3.79 11.10 14.20
CA ASN A 17 -4.71 10.56 15.20
C ASN A 17 -5.38 9.34 14.56
N LEU A 18 -4.83 8.14 14.80
CA LEU A 18 -5.32 6.87 14.24
C LEU A 18 -6.67 6.42 14.85
N GLY A 19 -7.21 7.14 15.84
CA GLY A 19 -8.37 6.71 16.63
C GLY A 19 -9.66 6.50 15.85
N ASP A 20 -9.83 7.14 14.69
CA ASP A 20 -11.07 7.11 13.90
C ASP A 20 -10.95 6.33 12.57
N ILE A 21 -9.80 5.71 12.30
CA ILE A 21 -9.60 4.97 11.04
C ILE A 21 -10.52 3.76 10.95
N ASP A 22 -10.77 3.09 12.08
CA ASP A 22 -11.66 1.92 12.15
C ASP A 22 -13.15 2.28 12.06
N GLN A 23 -13.51 3.54 12.29
CA GLN A 23 -14.91 4.00 12.25
C GLN A 23 -15.32 4.56 10.89
N THR A 24 -14.36 4.81 10.00
CA THR A 24 -14.66 5.35 8.67
C THR A 24 -15.19 4.23 7.79
N PRO A 25 -16.45 4.32 7.31
CA PRO A 25 -16.98 3.30 6.41
C PRO A 25 -16.15 3.25 5.13
N LEU A 26 -15.75 2.05 4.75
CA LEU A 26 -15.01 1.82 3.51
C LEU A 26 -15.92 2.13 2.31
N SER A 27 -15.33 2.68 1.25
CA SER A 27 -16.05 2.82 -0.02
C SER A 27 -16.36 1.45 -0.63
N GLU A 28 -17.41 1.39 -1.45
CA GLU A 28 -17.79 0.16 -2.17
C GLU A 28 -16.64 -0.39 -3.02
N ASP A 29 -15.91 0.49 -3.70
CA ASP A 29 -14.70 0.12 -4.45
C ASP A 29 -13.64 -0.54 -3.57
N THR A 30 -13.47 -0.06 -2.34
CA THR A 30 -12.50 -0.61 -1.40
C THR A 30 -12.94 -1.99 -0.90
N LEU A 31 -14.23 -2.15 -0.60
CA LEU A 31 -14.81 -3.43 -0.20
C LEU A 31 -14.68 -4.47 -1.32
N LYS A 32 -14.93 -4.09 -2.58
CA LYS A 32 -14.76 -4.95 -3.74
C LYS A 32 -13.31 -5.42 -3.90
N ARG A 33 -12.33 -4.50 -3.78
CA ARG A 33 -10.90 -4.87 -3.83
C ARG A 33 -10.49 -5.81 -2.70
N LEU A 34 -11.05 -5.64 -1.50
CA LEU A 34 -10.81 -6.56 -0.39
C LEU A 34 -11.34 -7.96 -0.70
N GLU A 35 -12.50 -8.08 -1.34
CA GLU A 35 -13.06 -9.35 -1.75
C GLU A 35 -12.21 -10.04 -2.83
N GLU A 36 -11.79 -9.29 -3.85
CA GLU A 36 -10.87 -9.77 -4.89
C GLU A 36 -9.54 -10.27 -4.28
N ALA A 37 -8.96 -9.50 -3.36
CA ALA A 37 -7.73 -9.89 -2.66
C ALA A 37 -7.92 -11.17 -1.82
N ARG A 38 -9.07 -11.35 -1.17
CA ARG A 38 -9.40 -12.58 -0.43
C ARG A 38 -9.49 -13.79 -1.37
N GLU A 39 -10.06 -13.62 -2.55
CA GLU A 39 -10.11 -14.68 -3.56
C GLU A 39 -8.72 -15.02 -4.11
N ASP A 40 -7.88 -14.02 -4.35
CA ASP A 40 -6.49 -14.23 -4.77
C ASP A 40 -5.68 -14.98 -3.70
N CYS A 41 -5.91 -14.69 -2.41
CA CYS A 41 -5.35 -15.50 -1.30
C CYS A 41 -5.76 -16.97 -1.43
N LYS A 42 -7.06 -17.25 -1.59
CA LYS A 42 -7.58 -18.62 -1.66
C LYS A 42 -7.06 -19.38 -2.88
N LYS A 43 -6.94 -18.71 -4.01
CA LYS A 43 -6.45 -19.28 -5.27
C LYS A 43 -4.93 -19.42 -5.33
N GLY A 44 -4.20 -18.92 -4.33
CA GLY A 44 -2.74 -18.91 -4.33
C GLY A 44 -2.14 -18.02 -5.41
N LYS A 45 -2.90 -17.01 -5.88
CA LYS A 45 -2.48 -16.07 -6.93
C LYS A 45 -1.62 -14.91 -6.39
N LEU A 46 -1.13 -15.05 -5.16
CA LEU A 46 -0.29 -14.04 -4.52
C LEU A 46 1.18 -14.40 -4.68
N CYS A 47 1.98 -13.44 -5.14
CA CYS A 47 3.42 -13.55 -5.08
C CYS A 47 3.89 -13.30 -3.64
N THR A 48 4.78 -14.17 -3.16
CA THR A 48 5.53 -13.91 -1.92
C THR A 48 6.47 -12.72 -2.12
N LEU A 49 6.81 -12.03 -1.03
CA LEU A 49 7.82 -10.96 -1.07
C LEU A 49 9.14 -11.44 -1.68
N LYS A 50 9.52 -12.71 -1.44
CA LYS A 50 10.71 -13.33 -2.04
C LYS A 50 10.60 -13.43 -3.56
N GLN A 51 9.43 -13.83 -4.09
CA GLN A 51 9.20 -13.92 -5.53
C GLN A 51 9.26 -12.54 -6.19
N LEU A 52 8.63 -11.53 -5.60
CA LEU A 52 8.69 -10.15 -6.10
C LEU A 52 10.13 -9.62 -6.07
N LYS A 53 10.84 -9.81 -4.96
CA LYS A 53 12.25 -9.45 -4.84
C LYS A 53 13.11 -10.08 -5.94
N SER A 54 12.91 -11.37 -6.19
CA SER A 54 13.62 -12.08 -7.27
C SER A 54 13.29 -11.56 -8.66
N GLU A 55 12.03 -11.19 -8.92
CA GLU A 55 11.59 -10.65 -10.21
C GLU A 55 12.19 -9.27 -10.50
N PHE A 56 12.32 -8.43 -9.46
CA PHE A 56 12.88 -7.08 -9.58
C PHE A 56 14.39 -7.00 -9.31
N GLY A 57 15.08 -8.13 -9.07
CA GLY A 57 16.52 -8.16 -8.79
C GLY A 57 16.91 -7.50 -7.46
N LEU A 58 16.00 -7.47 -6.50
CA LEU A 58 16.19 -6.91 -5.16
C LEU A 58 16.50 -8.04 -4.18
N GLU A 59 17.78 -8.41 -4.04
CA GLU A 59 18.21 -9.40 -3.03
C GLU A 59 18.01 -8.87 -1.59
#